data_AF-A0A9D9DTM7-F1
#
_entry.id   AF-A0A9D9DTM7-F1
#
_cell.length_a   1.000
_cell.length_b   1.000
_cell.length_c   1.000
_cell.angle_alpha   90.00
_cell.angle_beta   90.00
_cell.angle_gamma   90.00
#
_symmetry.space_group_name_H-M   'P 1'
#
loop_
_entity.id
_entity.type
_entity.pdbx_description
1 polymer ?
#
loop_
_entity_poly.entity_id
_entity_poly.type
_entity_poly.pdbx_seq_one_letter_code
_entity_poly.pdbx_strand_id
1 'polypeptide(L)'
;MEQFTIDENGHCVIPAGTIEIGESAFADRYSLKSVEIPSSVTSIGNDAFAYCSCLRSIEIPSSVTSIGNEAFAHCSCLRSIEIPNGVIEIGKGAFAGCSALQSIEVSQDNKCFMSQGNCLLSKDGTMLLWCKTSVIPEGVTTIGDYAFWGCKNLRSIKIPSSVTSIGNEAFACSGLRSIKIPGSVTSIGDGAFICSALQSIEIPSSMTRIGKGAFGSCYNLKSIELPSSVTHIGDEAFAYCKGLQSIELPSSVTIIDNSTFFGCSGLQSVRILHGVIEIGEWAFLGCESLQSIEIPSSVTSIGDRAFLKCKNLSSLTLHYKEPIDLSPKLVAELPISDKITLHVPVGTGDAYRHHLEFSKVKEVIDNVR
;
A
#
# COMPACT_ATOMS: atom_id res chain seq x y z
N MET A 1 -15.40 -7.53 -30.64
CA MET A 1 -15.57 -8.37 -29.45
C MET A 1 -16.70 -9.34 -29.75
N GLU A 2 -16.40 -10.61 -29.93
CA GLU A 2 -17.45 -11.63 -29.92
C GLU A 2 -18.11 -11.59 -28.54
N GLN A 3 -19.41 -11.32 -28.50
CA GLN A 3 -20.16 -11.35 -27.25
C GLN A 3 -20.43 -12.81 -26.90
N PHE A 4 -19.67 -13.35 -25.95
CA PHE A 4 -19.98 -14.63 -25.34
C PHE A 4 -21.36 -14.54 -24.67
N THR A 5 -22.26 -15.47 -25.02
CA THR A 5 -23.63 -15.48 -24.51
C THR A 5 -23.70 -16.31 -23.24
N ILE A 6 -24.24 -15.71 -22.17
CA ILE A 6 -24.49 -16.40 -20.90
C ILE A 6 -25.96 -16.82 -20.90
N ASP A 7 -26.22 -18.10 -20.67
CA ASP A 7 -27.58 -18.63 -20.61
C ASP A 7 -28.32 -18.24 -19.32
N GLU A 8 -29.60 -18.62 -19.23
CA GLU A 8 -30.44 -18.36 -18.05
C GLU A 8 -29.93 -18.99 -16.74
N ASN A 9 -29.11 -20.04 -16.85
CA ASN A 9 -28.51 -20.71 -15.71
C ASN A 9 -27.22 -20.01 -15.23
N GLY A 10 -26.68 -19.07 -16.00
CA GLY A 10 -25.41 -18.41 -15.75
C GLY A 10 -24.22 -19.18 -16.33
N HIS A 11 -24.45 -20.04 -17.32
CA HIS A 11 -23.43 -20.85 -17.96
C HIS A 11 -23.05 -20.26 -19.32
N CYS A 12 -21.78 -20.39 -19.70
CA CYS A 12 -21.27 -19.96 -21.00
C CYS A 12 -20.41 -21.05 -21.64
N VAL A 13 -20.64 -21.32 -22.93
CA VAL A 13 -19.80 -22.18 -23.76
C VAL A 13 -19.00 -21.31 -24.71
N ILE A 14 -17.67 -21.37 -24.63
CA ILE A 14 -16.79 -20.67 -25.57
C ILE A 14 -16.71 -21.48 -26.87
N PRO A 15 -16.91 -20.86 -28.06
CA PRO A 15 -16.93 -21.58 -29.33
C PRO A 15 -15.61 -22.31 -29.62
N ALA A 16 -15.71 -23.54 -30.12
CA ALA A 16 -14.55 -24.28 -30.61
C ALA A 16 -13.81 -23.48 -31.70
N GLY A 17 -12.47 -23.50 -31.67
CA GLY A 17 -11.63 -22.70 -32.55
C GLY A 17 -11.26 -21.33 -31.97
N THR A 18 -11.85 -20.91 -30.85
CA THR A 18 -11.37 -19.77 -30.07
C THR A 18 -9.94 -20.05 -29.60
N ILE A 19 -9.01 -19.17 -29.94
CA ILE A 19 -7.58 -19.29 -29.60
C ILE A 19 -7.23 -18.52 -28.33
N GLU A 20 -7.93 -17.43 -28.06
CA GLU A 20 -7.64 -16.54 -26.94
C GLU A 20 -8.93 -16.08 -26.27
N ILE A 21 -8.93 -16.06 -24.95
CA ILE A 21 -9.91 -15.30 -24.16
C ILE A 21 -9.29 -13.94 -23.90
N GLY A 22 -9.69 -12.93 -24.67
CA GLY A 22 -9.05 -11.61 -24.65
C GLY A 22 -9.19 -10.85 -23.33
N GLU A 23 -8.48 -9.73 -23.25
CA GLU A 23 -8.54 -8.80 -22.13
C GLU A 23 -9.99 -8.42 -21.78
N SER A 24 -10.34 -8.51 -20.49
CA SER A 24 -11.66 -8.17 -19.95
C SER A 24 -12.87 -8.88 -20.62
N ALA A 25 -12.67 -9.99 -21.34
CA ALA A 25 -13.72 -10.64 -22.14
C ALA A 25 -15.01 -10.98 -21.36
N PHE A 26 -14.85 -11.39 -20.10
CA PHE A 26 -15.93 -11.67 -19.14
C PHE A 26 -15.84 -10.78 -17.89
N ALA A 27 -15.10 -9.67 -17.92
CA ALA A 27 -15.07 -8.76 -16.78
C ALA A 27 -16.48 -8.32 -16.37
N ASP A 28 -16.72 -8.24 -15.06
CA ASP A 28 -17.98 -7.80 -14.45
C ASP A 28 -19.22 -8.64 -14.82
N ARG A 29 -19.04 -9.88 -15.29
CA ARG A 29 -20.17 -10.80 -15.54
C ARG A 29 -20.67 -11.43 -14.25
N TYR A 30 -21.35 -10.63 -13.42
CA TYR A 30 -21.85 -11.03 -12.10
C TYR A 30 -22.83 -12.21 -12.11
N SER A 31 -23.45 -12.54 -13.24
CA SER A 31 -24.35 -13.69 -13.39
C SER A 31 -23.64 -14.97 -13.81
N LEU A 32 -22.36 -14.90 -14.25
CA LEU A 32 -21.59 -16.04 -14.72
C LEU A 32 -21.25 -16.97 -13.56
N LYS A 33 -21.62 -18.25 -13.68
CA LYS A 33 -21.43 -19.30 -12.68
C LYS A 33 -20.47 -20.39 -13.13
N SER A 34 -20.41 -20.68 -14.43
CA SER A 34 -19.52 -21.67 -15.04
C SER A 34 -19.21 -21.30 -16.49
N VAL A 35 -18.05 -21.74 -16.96
CA VAL A 35 -17.57 -21.52 -18.33
C VAL A 35 -16.97 -22.82 -18.84
N GLU A 36 -17.34 -23.22 -20.05
CA GLU A 36 -16.65 -24.26 -20.81
C GLU A 36 -15.64 -23.61 -21.77
N ILE A 37 -14.36 -23.91 -21.55
CA ILE A 37 -13.25 -23.41 -22.36
C ILE A 37 -12.78 -24.55 -23.30
N PRO A 38 -12.81 -24.37 -24.63
CA PRO A 38 -12.37 -25.40 -25.57
C PRO A 38 -10.84 -25.53 -25.56
N SER A 39 -10.33 -26.72 -25.89
CA SER A 39 -8.90 -27.02 -25.97
C SER A 39 -8.14 -26.28 -27.09
N SER A 40 -8.82 -25.47 -27.89
CA SER A 40 -8.19 -24.56 -28.86
C SER A 40 -7.64 -23.31 -28.19
N VAL A 41 -8.09 -22.97 -26.98
CA VAL A 41 -7.64 -21.77 -26.26
C VAL A 41 -6.23 -21.98 -25.74
N THR A 42 -5.35 -21.05 -26.08
CA THR A 42 -3.94 -21.03 -25.68
C THR A 42 -3.60 -19.94 -24.67
N SER A 43 -4.45 -18.92 -24.50
CA SER A 43 -4.19 -17.81 -23.57
C SER A 43 -5.47 -17.25 -22.95
N ILE A 44 -5.35 -16.80 -21.71
CA ILE A 44 -6.36 -16.04 -20.96
C ILE A 44 -5.76 -14.67 -20.66
N GLY A 45 -6.37 -13.61 -21.20
CA GLY A 45 -5.88 -12.25 -21.12
C GLY A 45 -6.04 -11.60 -19.75
N ASN A 46 -5.54 -10.37 -19.63
CA ASN A 46 -5.67 -9.57 -18.41
C ASN A 46 -7.15 -9.33 -18.09
N ASP A 47 -7.51 -9.39 -16.81
CA ASP A 47 -8.88 -9.14 -16.32
C ASP A 47 -9.97 -10.01 -16.96
N ALA A 48 -9.60 -11.09 -17.67
CA ALA A 48 -10.51 -11.83 -18.55
C ALA A 48 -11.79 -12.28 -17.85
N PHE A 49 -11.70 -12.66 -16.58
CA PHE A 49 -12.83 -13.02 -15.70
C PHE A 49 -12.86 -12.18 -14.42
N ALA A 50 -12.23 -11.00 -14.41
CA ALA A 50 -12.23 -10.13 -13.25
C ALA A 50 -13.67 -9.81 -12.81
N TYR A 51 -13.91 -9.79 -11.50
CA TYR A 51 -15.22 -9.49 -10.91
C TYR A 51 -16.37 -10.43 -11.35
N CYS A 52 -16.08 -11.62 -11.89
CA CYS A 52 -17.06 -12.70 -12.06
C CYS A 52 -17.48 -13.30 -10.69
N SER A 53 -18.18 -12.52 -9.88
CA SER A 53 -18.41 -12.78 -8.46
C SER A 53 -19.21 -14.05 -8.16
N CYS A 54 -19.94 -14.58 -9.14
CA CYS A 54 -20.72 -15.82 -9.05
C CYS A 54 -20.02 -17.06 -9.65
N LEU A 55 -18.85 -16.92 -10.28
CA LEU A 55 -18.12 -18.03 -10.89
C LEU A 55 -17.67 -19.00 -9.80
N ARG A 56 -18.09 -20.27 -9.87
CA ARG A 56 -17.88 -21.26 -8.79
C ARG A 56 -16.73 -22.21 -9.08
N SER A 57 -16.55 -22.55 -10.34
CA SER A 57 -15.53 -23.45 -10.85
C SER A 57 -15.22 -23.06 -12.29
N ILE A 58 -13.96 -23.25 -12.68
CA ILE A 58 -13.51 -23.14 -14.05
C ILE A 58 -12.43 -24.18 -14.29
N GLU A 59 -12.50 -24.83 -15.44
CA GLU A 59 -11.47 -25.77 -15.89
C GLU A 59 -10.60 -25.04 -16.92
N ILE A 60 -9.29 -24.99 -16.66
CA ILE A 60 -8.32 -24.42 -17.59
C ILE A 60 -7.78 -25.56 -18.46
N PRO A 61 -7.99 -25.54 -19.79
CA PRO A 61 -7.46 -26.58 -20.67
C PRO A 61 -5.93 -26.64 -20.66
N SER A 62 -5.37 -27.83 -20.87
CA SER A 62 -3.92 -28.04 -20.92
C SER A 62 -3.20 -27.33 -22.08
N SER A 63 -3.95 -26.84 -23.07
CA SER A 63 -3.47 -26.01 -24.17
C SER A 63 -3.13 -24.58 -23.74
N VAL A 64 -3.65 -24.10 -22.60
CA VAL A 64 -3.40 -22.74 -22.11
C VAL A 64 -1.96 -22.63 -21.62
N THR A 65 -1.25 -21.62 -22.16
CA THR A 65 0.15 -21.33 -21.83
C THR A 65 0.30 -20.10 -20.95
N SER A 66 -0.64 -19.14 -20.99
CA SER A 66 -0.59 -17.93 -20.18
C SER A 66 -1.93 -17.56 -19.55
N ILE A 67 -1.86 -17.06 -18.32
CA ILE A 67 -2.96 -16.44 -17.56
C ILE A 67 -2.53 -15.01 -17.24
N GLY A 68 -3.29 -14.01 -17.70
CA GLY A 68 -2.94 -12.60 -17.57
C GLY A 68 -3.02 -12.06 -16.14
N ASN A 69 -2.62 -10.79 -16.01
CA ASN A 69 -2.75 -10.04 -14.75
C ASN A 69 -4.22 -9.97 -14.36
N GLU A 70 -4.50 -10.18 -13.07
CA GLU A 70 -5.85 -10.05 -12.51
C GLU A 70 -6.94 -10.89 -13.23
N ALA A 71 -6.54 -11.90 -14.02
CA ALA A 71 -7.45 -12.64 -14.91
C ALA A 71 -8.66 -13.26 -14.19
N PHE A 72 -8.53 -13.67 -12.93
CA PHE A 72 -9.62 -14.16 -12.08
C PHE A 72 -9.80 -13.30 -10.82
N ALA A 73 -9.29 -12.07 -10.81
CA ALA A 73 -9.38 -11.21 -9.64
C ALA A 73 -10.85 -11.02 -9.22
N HIS A 74 -11.12 -11.00 -7.91
CA HIS A 74 -12.46 -10.83 -7.35
C HIS A 74 -13.51 -11.87 -7.80
N CYS A 75 -13.10 -13.06 -8.28
CA CYS A 75 -13.99 -14.22 -8.44
C CYS A 75 -14.40 -14.77 -7.06
N SER A 76 -15.23 -14.03 -6.33
CA SER A 76 -15.48 -14.23 -4.90
C SER A 76 -16.16 -15.55 -4.53
N CYS A 77 -16.77 -16.24 -5.49
CA CYS A 77 -17.39 -17.56 -5.32
C CYS A 77 -16.52 -18.73 -5.79
N LEU A 78 -15.36 -18.48 -6.41
CA LEU A 78 -14.48 -19.54 -6.92
C LEU A 78 -13.87 -20.29 -5.74
N ARG A 79 -14.05 -21.61 -5.69
CA ARG A 79 -13.66 -22.44 -4.53
C ARG A 79 -12.35 -23.18 -4.71
N SER A 80 -12.06 -23.60 -5.94
CA SER A 80 -10.84 -24.31 -6.31
C SER A 80 -10.56 -24.05 -7.79
N ILE A 81 -9.29 -24.13 -8.16
CA ILE A 81 -8.84 -24.07 -9.56
C ILE A 81 -7.58 -24.93 -9.72
N GLU A 82 -7.45 -25.58 -10.88
CA GLU A 82 -6.25 -26.32 -11.24
C GLU A 82 -5.46 -25.56 -12.30
N ILE A 83 -4.15 -25.46 -12.11
CA ILE A 83 -3.20 -24.93 -13.09
C ILE A 83 -2.64 -26.13 -13.88
N PRO A 84 -2.99 -26.29 -15.17
CA PRO A 84 -2.56 -27.44 -15.95
C PRO A 84 -1.07 -27.33 -16.34
N ASN A 85 -0.52 -28.42 -16.89
CA ASN A 85 0.89 -28.53 -17.24
C ASN A 85 1.39 -27.53 -18.30
N GLY A 86 0.50 -27.04 -19.18
CA GLY A 86 0.82 -26.10 -20.26
C GLY A 86 1.11 -24.68 -19.80
N VAL A 87 0.62 -24.28 -18.63
CA VAL A 87 0.75 -22.89 -18.14
C VAL A 87 2.19 -22.60 -17.76
N ILE A 88 2.80 -21.66 -18.49
CA ILE A 88 4.18 -21.19 -18.29
C ILE A 88 4.23 -19.78 -17.71
N GLU A 89 3.12 -19.03 -17.74
CA GLU A 89 3.02 -17.66 -17.22
C GLU A 89 1.71 -17.45 -16.45
N ILE A 90 1.81 -16.84 -15.26
CA ILE A 90 0.69 -16.38 -14.45
C ILE A 90 0.96 -14.94 -14.05
N GLY A 91 0.08 -14.04 -14.47
CA GLY A 91 0.16 -12.62 -14.21
C GLY A 91 -0.03 -12.28 -12.73
N LYS A 92 0.37 -11.06 -12.40
CA LYS A 92 0.25 -10.49 -11.05
C LYS A 92 -1.22 -10.46 -10.64
N GLY A 93 -1.49 -10.84 -9.40
CA GLY A 93 -2.85 -10.78 -8.86
C GLY A 93 -3.88 -11.63 -9.61
N ALA A 94 -3.48 -12.61 -10.44
CA ALA A 94 -4.41 -13.42 -11.22
C ALA A 94 -5.56 -14.03 -10.38
N PHE A 95 -5.31 -14.29 -9.09
CA PHE A 95 -6.30 -14.81 -8.13
C PHE A 95 -6.55 -13.88 -6.93
N ALA A 96 -6.20 -12.58 -7.05
CA ALA A 96 -6.39 -11.59 -6.01
C ALA A 96 -7.88 -11.48 -5.64
N GLY A 97 -8.21 -11.49 -4.36
CA GLY A 97 -9.59 -11.25 -3.93
C GLY A 97 -10.58 -12.40 -4.15
N CYS A 98 -10.12 -13.57 -4.59
CA CYS A 98 -10.91 -14.80 -4.62
C CYS A 98 -11.19 -15.30 -3.19
N SER A 99 -12.11 -14.63 -2.48
CA SER A 99 -12.31 -14.82 -1.03
C SER A 99 -12.75 -16.23 -0.62
N ALA A 100 -13.50 -16.93 -1.50
CA ALA A 100 -13.95 -18.29 -1.28
C ALA A 100 -12.93 -19.36 -1.69
N LEU A 101 -11.83 -18.98 -2.34
CA LEU A 101 -10.83 -19.91 -2.86
C LEU A 101 -10.15 -20.62 -1.68
N GLN A 102 -10.18 -21.96 -1.73
CA GLN A 102 -9.69 -22.86 -0.69
C GLN A 102 -8.34 -23.46 -1.08
N SER A 103 -8.17 -23.80 -2.35
CA SER A 103 -6.93 -24.33 -2.90
C SER A 103 -6.72 -23.90 -4.35
N ILE A 104 -5.45 -23.80 -4.72
CA ILE A 104 -4.98 -23.81 -6.10
C ILE A 104 -4.09 -25.04 -6.21
N GLU A 105 -4.48 -25.99 -7.04
CA GLU A 105 -3.66 -27.16 -7.34
C GLU A 105 -2.88 -26.91 -8.63
N VAL A 106 -1.65 -27.41 -8.68
CA VAL A 106 -0.83 -27.34 -9.89
C VAL A 106 -0.52 -28.74 -10.34
N SER A 107 -0.72 -29.02 -11.63
CA SER A 107 -0.35 -30.30 -12.25
C SER A 107 1.11 -30.66 -11.93
N GLN A 108 1.39 -31.92 -11.59
CA GLN A 108 2.74 -32.39 -11.26
C GLN A 108 3.74 -32.18 -12.41
N ASP A 109 3.24 -32.25 -13.65
CA ASP A 109 4.00 -32.07 -14.89
C ASP A 109 4.19 -30.59 -15.28
N ASN A 110 3.60 -29.63 -14.54
CA ASN A 110 3.83 -28.21 -14.79
C ASN A 110 5.31 -27.86 -14.51
N LYS A 111 5.95 -27.21 -15.47
CA LYS A 111 7.39 -26.89 -15.45
C LYS A 111 7.72 -25.55 -14.78
N CYS A 112 6.74 -24.66 -14.63
CA CYS A 112 6.94 -23.28 -14.17
C CYS A 112 6.36 -23.01 -12.78
N PHE A 113 5.39 -23.79 -12.33
CA PHE A 113 4.68 -23.58 -11.07
C PHE A 113 4.54 -24.87 -10.26
N MET A 114 4.23 -24.70 -8.97
CA MET A 114 3.85 -25.78 -8.07
C MET A 114 2.85 -25.28 -7.02
N SER A 115 2.05 -26.20 -6.47
CA SER A 115 1.28 -25.96 -5.26
C SER A 115 2.00 -26.58 -4.05
N GLN A 116 2.09 -25.84 -2.96
CA GLN A 116 2.61 -26.36 -1.69
C GLN A 116 1.91 -25.66 -0.52
N GLY A 117 1.29 -26.44 0.37
CA GLY A 117 0.65 -25.89 1.57
C GLY A 117 -0.47 -24.88 1.28
N ASN A 118 -1.27 -25.11 0.23
CA ASN A 118 -2.28 -24.17 -0.30
C ASN A 118 -1.71 -22.79 -0.71
N CYS A 119 -0.45 -22.76 -1.12
CA CYS A 119 0.16 -21.65 -1.81
C CYS A 119 0.48 -22.03 -3.26
N LEU A 120 0.35 -21.08 -4.17
CA LEU A 120 0.84 -21.15 -5.55
C LEU A 120 2.23 -20.51 -5.60
N LEU A 121 3.22 -21.27 -6.08
CA LEU A 121 4.61 -20.83 -6.15
C LEU A 121 5.19 -21.05 -7.55
N SER A 122 6.29 -20.36 -7.85
CA SER A 122 7.20 -20.75 -8.93
C SER A 122 7.74 -22.17 -8.70
N LYS A 123 8.15 -22.86 -9.76
CA LYS A 123 8.59 -24.27 -9.69
C LYS A 123 9.81 -24.49 -8.78
N ASP A 124 10.66 -23.48 -8.68
CA ASP A 124 11.83 -23.48 -7.78
C ASP A 124 11.46 -23.14 -6.32
N GLY A 125 10.20 -22.81 -6.04
CA GLY A 125 9.68 -22.46 -4.72
C GLY A 125 10.10 -21.08 -4.20
N THR A 126 10.76 -20.24 -5.01
CA THR A 126 11.34 -18.97 -4.54
C THR A 126 10.33 -17.82 -4.55
N MET A 127 9.35 -17.84 -5.43
CA MET A 127 8.32 -16.81 -5.57
C MET A 127 6.96 -17.32 -5.12
N LEU A 128 6.32 -16.59 -4.20
CA LEU A 128 4.95 -16.84 -3.76
C LEU A 128 3.99 -15.97 -4.59
N LEU A 129 3.13 -16.57 -5.41
CA LEU A 129 2.19 -15.84 -6.27
C LEU A 129 0.82 -15.66 -5.62
N TRP A 130 0.41 -16.60 -4.78
CA TRP A 130 -0.85 -16.56 -4.04
C TRP A 130 -0.79 -17.52 -2.85
N CYS A 131 -1.41 -17.20 -1.73
CA CYS A 131 -1.58 -18.19 -0.67
C CYS A 131 -2.82 -18.00 0.19
N LYS A 132 -3.45 -19.12 0.54
CA LYS A 132 -4.60 -19.14 1.46
C LYS A 132 -4.22 -19.11 2.94
N THR A 133 -3.06 -19.68 3.27
CA THR A 133 -2.70 -19.99 4.66
C THR A 133 -1.94 -18.84 5.32
N SER A 134 -1.74 -18.94 6.63
CA SER A 134 -0.88 -18.01 7.39
C SER A 134 0.58 -18.49 7.49
N VAL A 135 0.98 -19.50 6.70
CA VAL A 135 2.31 -20.11 6.75
C VAL A 135 2.89 -20.13 5.34
N ILE A 136 3.92 -19.32 5.12
CA ILE A 136 4.66 -19.29 3.85
C ILE A 136 5.65 -20.47 3.85
N PRO A 137 5.75 -21.25 2.76
CA PRO A 137 6.74 -22.32 2.63
C PRO A 137 8.18 -21.82 2.83
N GLU A 138 9.02 -22.65 3.45
CA GLU A 138 10.46 -22.36 3.57
C GLU A 138 11.12 -22.34 2.19
N GLY A 139 12.13 -21.49 2.02
CA GLY A 139 12.81 -21.29 0.73
C GLY A 139 12.23 -20.18 -0.15
N VAL A 140 11.01 -19.71 0.15
CA VAL A 140 10.45 -18.51 -0.48
C VAL A 140 11.35 -17.31 -0.18
N THR A 141 11.78 -16.61 -1.23
CA THR A 141 12.59 -15.39 -1.14
C THR A 141 11.77 -14.14 -1.47
N THR A 142 10.71 -14.29 -2.27
CA THR A 142 9.86 -13.18 -2.71
C THR A 142 8.39 -13.47 -2.40
N ILE A 143 7.75 -12.60 -1.62
CA ILE A 143 6.29 -12.54 -1.56
C ILE A 143 5.84 -11.68 -2.75
N GLY A 144 5.21 -12.30 -3.74
CA GLY A 144 4.81 -11.63 -4.97
C GLY A 144 3.69 -10.62 -4.77
N ASP A 145 3.50 -9.80 -5.81
CA ASP A 145 2.44 -8.79 -5.83
C ASP A 145 1.08 -9.46 -5.60
N TYR A 146 0.24 -8.83 -4.75
CA TYR A 146 -1.10 -9.29 -4.40
C TYR A 146 -1.21 -10.69 -3.73
N ALA A 147 -0.11 -11.33 -3.31
CA ALA A 147 -0.10 -12.73 -2.86
C ALA A 147 -1.09 -13.06 -1.71
N PHE A 148 -1.38 -12.08 -0.84
CA PHE A 148 -2.37 -12.13 0.24
C PHE A 148 -3.42 -11.01 0.14
N TRP A 149 -3.60 -10.44 -1.05
CA TRP A 149 -4.56 -9.36 -1.27
C TRP A 149 -5.96 -9.81 -0.84
N GLY A 150 -6.62 -8.99 -0.03
CA GLY A 150 -7.99 -9.24 0.40
C GLY A 150 -8.17 -10.44 1.32
N CYS A 151 -7.11 -11.01 1.91
CA CYS A 151 -7.21 -12.09 2.90
C CYS A 151 -7.82 -11.59 4.23
N LYS A 152 -9.13 -11.31 4.26
CA LYS A 152 -9.86 -10.72 5.41
C LYS A 152 -9.80 -11.55 6.70
N ASN A 153 -9.54 -12.85 6.59
CA ASN A 153 -9.44 -13.76 7.74
C ASN A 153 -8.00 -13.95 8.25
N LEU A 154 -6.98 -13.47 7.52
CA LEU A 154 -5.58 -13.59 7.92
C LEU A 154 -5.29 -12.62 9.07
N ARG A 155 -5.23 -13.10 10.32
CA ARG A 155 -5.00 -12.22 11.49
C ARG A 155 -3.52 -11.99 11.80
N SER A 156 -2.68 -12.98 11.52
CA SER A 156 -1.24 -12.98 11.74
C SER A 156 -0.57 -13.86 10.70
N ILE A 157 0.68 -13.58 10.36
CA ILE A 157 1.47 -14.39 9.44
C ILE A 157 2.90 -14.52 9.95
N LYS A 158 3.51 -15.69 9.78
CA LYS A 158 4.94 -15.88 9.99
C LYS A 158 5.65 -15.79 8.64
N ILE A 159 6.55 -14.83 8.50
CA ILE A 159 7.40 -14.70 7.30
C ILE A 159 8.73 -15.42 7.56
N PRO A 160 9.13 -16.39 6.72
CA PRO A 160 10.42 -17.06 6.79
C PRO A 160 11.61 -16.09 6.65
N SER A 161 12.74 -16.41 7.27
CA SER A 161 13.96 -15.58 7.18
C SER A 161 14.62 -15.62 5.80
N SER A 162 14.18 -16.50 4.90
CA SER A 162 14.62 -16.52 3.50
C SER A 162 14.02 -15.37 2.68
N VAL A 163 12.91 -14.77 3.13
CA VAL A 163 12.23 -13.70 2.39
C VAL A 163 13.06 -12.43 2.40
N THR A 164 13.38 -11.90 1.23
CA THR A 164 14.16 -10.68 1.04
C THR A 164 13.32 -9.53 0.46
N SER A 165 12.16 -9.82 -0.11
CA SER A 165 11.28 -8.83 -0.72
C SER A 165 9.79 -9.10 -0.47
N ILE A 166 9.04 -8.01 -0.32
CA ILE A 166 7.57 -8.00 -0.24
C ILE A 166 7.06 -7.13 -1.38
N GLY A 167 6.32 -7.75 -2.29
CA GLY A 167 5.80 -7.12 -3.50
C GLY A 167 4.69 -6.11 -3.26
N ASN A 168 4.26 -5.49 -4.35
CA ASN A 168 3.23 -4.45 -4.34
C ASN A 168 1.89 -5.06 -3.93
N GLU A 169 1.17 -4.34 -3.05
CA GLU A 169 -0.13 -4.75 -2.55
C GLU A 169 -0.20 -6.17 -1.94
N ALA A 170 0.95 -6.76 -1.58
CA ALA A 170 1.04 -8.16 -1.16
C ALA A 170 0.10 -8.52 -0.02
N PHE A 171 -0.13 -7.63 0.94
CA PHE A 171 -1.04 -7.77 2.08
C PHE A 171 -2.15 -6.71 2.09
N ALA A 172 -2.40 -6.05 0.95
CA ALA A 172 -3.42 -5.03 0.82
C ALA A 172 -4.79 -5.60 1.18
N CYS A 173 -5.63 -4.78 1.80
CA CYS A 173 -6.98 -5.14 2.20
C CYS A 173 -7.07 -6.41 3.09
N SER A 174 -6.00 -6.85 3.73
CA SER A 174 -6.00 -8.06 4.56
C SER A 174 -6.56 -7.82 5.98
N GLY A 175 -6.95 -8.90 6.65
CA GLY A 175 -7.36 -8.87 8.06
C GLY A 175 -6.18 -8.82 9.05
N LEU A 176 -4.96 -8.58 8.55
CA LEU A 176 -3.71 -8.76 9.29
C LEU A 176 -3.62 -7.72 10.40
N ARG A 177 -3.44 -8.15 11.64
CA ARG A 177 -3.40 -7.27 12.82
C ARG A 177 -1.99 -6.95 13.28
N SER A 178 -1.08 -7.90 13.12
CA SER A 178 0.32 -7.75 13.51
C SER A 178 1.22 -8.55 12.60
N ILE A 179 2.40 -8.01 12.33
CA ILE A 179 3.41 -8.67 11.50
C ILE A 179 4.81 -8.31 11.96
N LYS A 180 5.70 -9.30 11.93
CA LYS A 180 7.13 -9.12 12.14
C LYS A 180 7.84 -9.34 10.81
N ILE A 181 8.43 -8.29 10.28
CA ILE A 181 9.18 -8.36 9.02
C ILE A 181 10.60 -8.89 9.33
N PRO A 182 11.08 -9.93 8.64
CA PRO A 182 12.39 -10.53 8.95
C PRO A 182 13.53 -9.61 8.51
N GLY A 183 14.68 -9.71 9.21
CA GLY A 183 15.86 -8.87 8.97
C GLY A 183 16.56 -9.03 7.63
N SER A 184 16.10 -9.97 6.80
CA SER A 184 16.53 -10.16 5.42
C SER A 184 15.81 -9.22 4.44
N VAL A 185 14.69 -8.63 4.83
CA VAL A 185 13.92 -7.71 3.99
C VAL A 185 14.50 -6.31 4.05
N THR A 186 14.75 -5.72 2.88
CA THR A 186 15.35 -4.39 2.74
C THR A 186 14.38 -3.34 2.19
N SER A 187 13.24 -3.77 1.65
CA SER A 187 12.21 -2.90 1.09
C SER A 187 10.81 -3.47 1.25
N ILE A 188 9.83 -2.57 1.39
CA ILE A 188 8.39 -2.85 1.33
C ILE A 188 7.85 -2.24 0.04
N GLY A 189 7.19 -3.04 -0.80
CA GLY A 189 6.58 -2.60 -2.05
C GLY A 189 5.45 -1.58 -1.88
N ASP A 190 5.04 -1.00 -3.00
CA ASP A 190 3.98 0.00 -3.05
C ASP A 190 2.65 -0.62 -2.61
N GLY A 191 1.92 0.06 -1.73
CA GLY A 191 0.63 -0.40 -1.21
C GLY A 191 0.68 -1.72 -0.44
N ALA A 192 1.86 -2.24 -0.08
CA ALA A 192 2.01 -3.61 0.44
C ALA A 192 1.07 -3.95 1.61
N PHE A 193 0.74 -2.98 2.47
CA PHE A 193 -0.19 -3.14 3.59
C PHE A 193 -1.39 -2.17 3.54
N ILE A 194 -1.67 -1.56 2.38
CA ILE A 194 -2.76 -0.58 2.25
C ILE A 194 -4.10 -1.18 2.67
N CYS A 195 -4.93 -0.43 3.39
CA CYS A 195 -6.25 -0.86 3.88
C CYS A 195 -6.22 -2.15 4.73
N SER A 196 -5.07 -2.52 5.30
CA SER A 196 -4.98 -3.66 6.20
C SER A 196 -5.55 -3.34 7.59
N ALA A 197 -5.90 -4.38 8.35
CA ALA A 197 -6.35 -4.24 9.73
C ALA A 197 -5.20 -4.04 10.74
N LEU A 198 -4.00 -3.65 10.27
CA LEU A 198 -2.78 -3.61 11.07
C LEU A 198 -2.94 -2.70 12.29
N GLN A 199 -2.49 -3.22 13.43
CA GLN A 199 -2.43 -2.53 14.72
C GLN A 199 -0.99 -2.26 15.13
N SER A 200 -0.08 -3.19 14.79
CA SER A 200 1.35 -3.08 15.03
C SER A 200 2.16 -3.75 13.91
N ILE A 201 3.38 -3.25 13.69
CA ILE A 201 4.35 -3.85 12.77
C ILE A 201 5.75 -3.68 13.35
N GLU A 202 6.55 -4.74 13.30
CA GLU A 202 7.99 -4.68 13.61
C GLU A 202 8.77 -4.58 12.29
N ILE A 203 9.40 -3.42 12.07
CA ILE A 203 10.25 -3.14 10.91
C ILE A 203 11.71 -3.47 11.27
N PRO A 204 12.44 -4.29 10.48
CA PRO A 204 13.81 -4.67 10.78
C PRO A 204 14.79 -3.53 10.53
N SER A 205 15.91 -3.53 11.25
CA SER A 205 17.00 -2.56 11.05
C SER A 205 17.66 -2.60 9.66
N SER A 206 17.42 -3.63 8.86
CA SER A 206 17.82 -3.73 7.46
C SER A 206 16.97 -2.91 6.49
N MET A 207 15.82 -2.39 6.94
CA MET A 207 14.86 -1.69 6.09
C MET A 207 15.45 -0.38 5.58
N THR A 208 15.44 -0.18 4.26
CA THR A 208 15.96 1.05 3.64
C THR A 208 14.87 1.88 2.96
N ARG A 209 13.78 1.24 2.50
CA ARG A 209 12.75 1.86 1.68
C ARG A 209 11.35 1.40 2.07
N ILE A 210 10.44 2.37 2.22
CA ILE A 210 9.00 2.15 2.37
C ILE A 210 8.33 2.70 1.11
N GLY A 211 7.64 1.83 0.37
CA GLY A 211 6.99 2.17 -0.89
C GLY A 211 5.83 3.14 -0.77
N LYS A 212 5.38 3.65 -1.93
CA LYS A 212 4.22 4.55 -2.05
C LYS A 212 2.98 3.87 -1.44
N GLY A 213 2.26 4.57 -0.57
CA GLY A 213 1.01 4.06 0.01
C GLY A 213 1.18 2.80 0.87
N ALA A 214 2.41 2.39 1.24
CA ALA A 214 2.68 1.09 1.85
C ALA A 214 1.80 0.77 3.07
N PHE A 215 1.50 1.77 3.91
CA PHE A 215 0.61 1.67 5.06
C PHE A 215 -0.65 2.53 4.92
N GLY A 216 -0.97 3.00 3.72
CA GLY A 216 -2.14 3.84 3.48
C GLY A 216 -3.43 3.20 4.03
N SER A 217 -4.31 3.97 4.64
CA SER A 217 -5.57 3.53 5.25
C SER A 217 -5.44 2.40 6.27
N CYS A 218 -4.28 2.24 6.93
CA CYS A 218 -4.13 1.38 8.11
C CYS A 218 -4.81 2.04 9.32
N TYR A 219 -6.16 2.06 9.35
CA TYR A 219 -6.95 2.82 10.32
C TYR A 219 -6.69 2.46 11.78
N ASN A 220 -6.19 1.25 12.07
CA ASN A 220 -5.95 0.77 13.43
C ASN A 220 -4.48 0.86 13.87
N LEU A 221 -3.56 1.28 13.00
CA LEU A 221 -2.14 1.36 13.31
C LEU A 221 -1.92 2.53 14.27
N LYS A 222 -1.50 2.26 15.51
CA LYS A 222 -1.36 3.29 16.55
C LYS A 222 0.00 3.98 16.58
N SER A 223 1.04 3.20 16.33
CA SER A 223 2.43 3.63 16.33
C SER A 223 3.22 2.71 15.39
N ILE A 224 4.30 3.25 14.85
CA ILE A 224 5.27 2.50 14.06
C ILE A 224 6.66 3.03 14.39
N GLU A 225 7.60 2.12 14.62
CA GLU A 225 9.01 2.45 14.80
C GLU A 225 9.72 2.26 13.47
N LEU A 226 10.31 3.35 12.97
CA LEU A 226 11.09 3.33 11.75
C LEU A 226 12.59 3.27 12.10
N PRO A 227 13.35 2.30 11.58
CA PRO A 227 14.77 2.19 11.88
C PRO A 227 15.55 3.33 11.21
N SER A 228 16.70 3.68 11.78
CA SER A 228 17.58 4.76 11.28
C SER A 228 18.13 4.52 9.87
N SER A 229 18.04 3.30 9.37
CA SER A 229 18.45 2.89 8.02
C SER A 229 17.44 3.24 6.93
N VAL A 230 16.20 3.61 7.26
CA VAL A 230 15.19 4.01 6.27
C VAL A 230 15.54 5.38 5.70
N THR A 231 15.90 5.42 4.42
CA THR A 231 16.28 6.65 3.70
C THR A 231 15.14 7.20 2.83
N HIS A 232 14.08 6.41 2.61
CA HIS A 232 13.00 6.76 1.69
C HIS A 232 11.64 6.27 2.21
N ILE A 233 10.66 7.18 2.24
CA ILE A 233 9.27 6.94 2.63
C ILE A 233 8.40 7.56 1.56
N GLY A 234 7.85 6.74 0.65
CA GLY A 234 7.18 7.24 -0.54
C GLY A 234 5.89 8.03 -0.29
N ASP A 235 5.37 8.60 -1.37
CA ASP A 235 4.09 9.30 -1.39
C ASP A 235 3.00 8.51 -0.67
N GLU A 236 2.15 9.19 0.10
CA GLU A 236 0.98 8.58 0.76
C GLU A 236 1.29 7.40 1.70
N ALA A 237 2.56 7.14 2.05
CA ALA A 237 2.97 5.92 2.77
C ALA A 237 2.15 5.66 4.05
N PHE A 238 1.73 6.70 4.77
CA PHE A 238 0.86 6.62 5.95
C PHE A 238 -0.47 7.35 5.76
N ALA A 239 -0.86 7.72 4.54
CA ALA A 239 -2.10 8.45 4.29
C ALA A 239 -3.31 7.73 4.92
N TYR A 240 -4.20 8.47 5.55
CA TYR A 240 -5.40 7.99 6.24
C TYR A 240 -5.16 6.98 7.37
N CYS A 241 -3.95 6.92 7.95
CA CYS A 241 -3.70 6.19 9.18
C CYS A 241 -4.34 6.92 10.39
N LYS A 242 -5.68 6.89 10.46
CA LYS A 242 -6.47 7.63 11.47
C LYS A 242 -6.18 7.22 12.90
N GLY A 243 -5.67 6.02 13.12
CA GLY A 243 -5.26 5.50 14.42
C GLY A 243 -3.86 5.96 14.86
N LEU A 244 -3.01 6.44 13.94
CA LEU A 244 -1.61 6.75 14.20
C LEU A 244 -1.53 7.98 15.10
N GLN A 245 -0.97 7.84 16.30
CA GLN A 245 -0.93 8.90 17.31
C GLN A 245 0.37 9.67 17.31
N SER A 246 1.49 8.99 17.05
CA SER A 246 2.82 9.60 17.00
C SER A 246 3.72 8.84 16.04
N ILE A 247 4.64 9.56 15.40
CA ILE A 247 5.70 8.96 14.60
C ILE A 247 6.98 9.79 14.72
N GLU A 248 8.11 9.10 14.80
CA GLU A 248 9.44 9.69 14.69
C GLU A 248 10.03 9.33 13.34
N LEU A 249 10.40 10.34 12.56
CA LEU A 249 11.05 10.12 11.28
C LEU A 249 12.55 9.81 11.50
N PRO A 250 13.11 8.82 10.80
CA PRO A 250 14.54 8.53 10.84
C PRO A 250 15.39 9.74 10.46
N SER A 251 16.57 9.90 11.07
CA SER A 251 17.47 11.03 10.79
C SER A 251 18.05 11.03 9.38
N SER A 252 17.95 9.91 8.68
CA SER A 252 18.41 9.69 7.31
C SER A 252 17.37 10.08 6.25
N VAL A 253 16.13 10.38 6.65
CA VAL A 253 15.08 10.88 5.74
C VAL A 253 15.37 12.36 5.43
N THR A 254 15.51 12.67 4.14
CA THR A 254 15.75 14.03 3.65
C THR A 254 14.51 14.70 3.08
N ILE A 255 13.49 13.93 2.71
CA ILE A 255 12.25 14.42 2.10
C ILE A 255 11.08 13.72 2.79
N ILE A 256 10.09 14.49 3.23
CA ILE A 256 8.75 13.97 3.54
C ILE A 256 7.95 14.12 2.27
N ASP A 257 7.67 13.02 1.57
CA ASP A 257 7.02 13.01 0.27
C ASP A 257 5.57 13.53 0.30
N ASN A 258 4.94 13.61 -0.88
CA ASN A 258 3.60 14.17 -1.00
C ASN A 258 2.59 13.31 -0.25
N SER A 259 1.69 13.95 0.49
CA SER A 259 0.60 13.30 1.21
C SER A 259 1.04 12.19 2.20
N THR A 260 2.31 12.12 2.62
CA THR A 260 2.82 11.01 3.46
C THR A 260 1.95 10.74 4.69
N PHE A 261 1.44 11.78 5.36
CA PHE A 261 0.53 11.69 6.51
C PHE A 261 -0.85 12.31 6.23
N PHE A 262 -1.25 12.43 4.97
CA PHE A 262 -2.54 12.98 4.56
C PHE A 262 -3.68 12.30 5.32
N GLY A 263 -4.54 13.06 6.01
CA GLY A 263 -5.72 12.54 6.68
C GLY A 263 -5.42 11.67 7.92
N CYS A 264 -4.20 11.71 8.47
CA CYS A 264 -3.85 11.10 9.75
C CYS A 264 -4.50 11.87 10.91
N SER A 265 -5.82 11.81 11.03
CA SER A 265 -6.60 12.64 11.95
C SER A 265 -6.33 12.36 13.44
N GLY A 266 -5.74 11.20 13.76
CA GLY A 266 -5.33 10.84 15.13
C GLY A 266 -3.92 11.28 15.52
N LEU A 267 -3.13 11.80 14.57
CA LEU A 267 -1.72 12.14 14.77
C LEU A 267 -1.60 13.37 15.68
N GLN A 268 -1.01 13.20 16.85
CA GLN A 268 -0.89 14.24 17.89
C GLN A 268 0.48 14.90 17.87
N SER A 269 1.53 14.15 17.55
CA SER A 269 2.91 14.63 17.49
C SER A 269 3.68 13.98 16.34
N VAL A 270 4.55 14.77 15.73
CA VAL A 270 5.50 14.33 14.70
C VAL A 270 6.84 14.97 15.01
N ARG A 271 7.89 14.16 15.08
CA ARG A 271 9.26 14.66 15.23
C ARG A 271 9.95 14.70 13.88
N ILE A 272 10.19 15.91 13.37
CA ILE A 272 10.98 16.16 12.15
C ILE A 272 12.43 16.42 12.56
N LEU A 273 13.36 15.58 12.09
CA LEU A 273 14.78 15.67 12.46
C LEU A 273 15.57 16.58 11.50
N HIS A 274 16.74 17.07 11.94
CA HIS A 274 17.63 17.99 11.21
C HIS A 274 18.17 17.49 9.85
N GLY A 275 17.80 16.28 9.42
CA GLY A 275 18.12 15.76 8.08
C GLY A 275 17.10 16.13 7.01
N VAL A 276 15.86 16.50 7.40
CA VAL A 276 14.78 16.80 6.46
C VAL A 276 15.02 18.16 5.81
N ILE A 277 14.98 18.19 4.47
CA ILE A 277 15.18 19.34 3.60
C ILE A 277 13.85 19.82 3.01
N GLU A 278 12.94 18.89 2.69
CA GLU A 278 11.69 19.19 2.01
C GLU A 278 10.50 18.48 2.68
N ILE A 279 9.39 19.22 2.79
CA ILE A 279 8.08 18.69 3.17
C ILE A 279 7.17 18.84 1.95
N GLY A 280 6.62 17.75 1.44
CA GLY A 280 5.83 17.72 0.21
C GLY A 280 4.43 18.32 0.32
N GLU A 281 3.76 18.40 -0.82
CA GLU A 281 2.38 18.87 -0.92
C GLU A 281 1.44 17.97 -0.12
N TRP A 282 0.51 18.58 0.62
CA TRP A 282 -0.47 17.89 1.47
C TRP A 282 0.10 16.92 2.52
N ALA A 283 1.41 16.97 2.82
CA ALA A 283 2.09 15.98 3.65
C ALA A 283 1.40 15.71 5.01
N PHE A 284 0.83 16.73 5.66
CA PHE A 284 0.08 16.63 6.91
C PHE A 284 -1.36 17.17 6.80
N LEU A 285 -1.90 17.25 5.58
CA LEU A 285 -3.25 17.80 5.37
C LEU A 285 -4.27 16.97 6.14
N GLY A 286 -5.06 17.60 7.01
CA GLY A 286 -6.09 16.90 7.78
C GLY A 286 -5.56 16.10 8.97
N CYS A 287 -4.34 16.37 9.44
CA CYS A 287 -3.88 15.92 10.75
C CYS A 287 -4.59 16.69 11.88
N GLU A 288 -5.88 16.43 12.06
CA GLU A 288 -6.76 17.26 12.90
C GLU A 288 -6.37 17.28 14.39
N SER A 289 -5.69 16.23 14.89
CA SER A 289 -5.24 16.12 16.29
C SER A 289 -3.84 16.69 16.55
N LEU A 290 -3.11 17.14 15.52
CA LEU A 290 -1.73 17.60 15.66
C LEU A 290 -1.71 18.90 16.47
N GLN A 291 -1.01 18.91 17.61
CA GLN A 291 -1.03 20.04 18.56
C GLN A 291 0.18 20.96 18.41
N SER A 292 1.35 20.37 18.15
CA SER A 292 2.59 21.10 17.99
C SER A 292 3.41 20.52 16.86
N ILE A 293 4.15 21.39 16.18
CA ILE A 293 5.15 20.97 15.19
C ILE A 293 6.40 21.83 15.28
N GLU A 294 7.56 21.18 15.17
CA GLU A 294 8.87 21.83 15.12
C GLU A 294 9.45 21.65 13.72
N ILE A 295 9.77 22.77 13.06
CA ILE A 295 10.39 22.80 11.74
C ILE A 295 11.88 23.12 11.92
N PRO A 296 12.78 22.13 11.73
CA PRO A 296 14.21 22.35 11.90
C PRO A 296 14.76 23.25 10.80
N SER A 297 15.88 23.93 11.09
CA SER A 297 16.51 24.88 10.17
C SER A 297 17.03 24.26 8.86
N SER A 298 17.04 22.93 8.77
CA SER A 298 17.41 22.18 7.57
C SER A 298 16.31 22.19 6.50
N VAL A 299 15.04 22.39 6.90
CA VAL A 299 13.91 22.41 5.96
C VAL A 299 13.95 23.71 5.17
N THR A 300 14.08 23.63 3.85
CA THR A 300 14.17 24.77 2.95
C THR A 300 12.93 24.93 2.05
N SER A 301 12.04 23.95 2.02
CA SER A 301 10.83 23.96 1.19
C SER A 301 9.67 23.25 1.89
N ILE A 302 8.48 23.85 1.83
CA ILE A 302 7.23 23.24 2.30
C ILE A 302 6.17 23.35 1.19
N GLY A 303 5.64 22.22 0.76
CA GLY A 303 4.67 22.12 -0.31
C GLY A 303 3.31 22.73 0.03
N ASP A 304 2.53 22.98 -1.02
CA ASP A 304 1.18 23.54 -0.94
C ASP A 304 0.29 22.72 0.01
N ARG A 305 -0.45 23.39 0.89
CA ARG A 305 -1.44 22.77 1.80
C ARG A 305 -0.88 21.70 2.72
N ALA A 306 0.43 21.69 2.97
CA ALA A 306 1.09 20.71 3.83
C ALA A 306 0.44 20.60 5.21
N PHE A 307 -0.01 21.71 5.81
CA PHE A 307 -0.64 21.74 7.14
C PHE A 307 -2.11 22.17 7.13
N LEU A 308 -2.75 22.18 5.95
CA LEU A 308 -4.15 22.56 5.84
C LEU A 308 -5.04 21.60 6.65
N LYS A 309 -6.04 22.12 7.37
CA LYS A 309 -6.94 21.34 8.26
C LYS A 309 -6.26 20.69 9.48
N CYS A 310 -5.07 21.13 9.89
CA CYS A 310 -4.50 20.80 11.21
C CYS A 310 -5.21 21.59 12.33
N LYS A 311 -6.50 21.33 12.55
CA LYS A 311 -7.41 22.19 13.35
C LYS A 311 -6.99 22.44 14.80
N ASN A 312 -6.25 21.52 15.42
CA ASN A 312 -5.81 21.63 16.82
C ASN A 312 -4.36 22.15 16.97
N LEU A 313 -3.71 22.56 15.88
CA LEU A 313 -2.34 23.06 15.93
C LEU A 313 -2.31 24.39 16.70
N SER A 314 -1.72 24.36 17.90
CA SER A 314 -1.61 25.50 18.81
C SER A 314 -0.17 25.98 19.00
N SER A 315 0.83 25.23 18.54
CA SER A 315 2.24 25.62 18.65
C SER A 315 3.00 25.25 17.38
N LEU A 316 3.69 26.23 16.81
CA LEU A 316 4.62 26.03 15.68
C LEU A 316 5.97 26.60 16.09
N THR A 317 7.02 25.79 16.08
CA THR A 317 8.39 26.24 16.35
C THR A 317 9.19 26.24 15.07
N LEU A 318 9.85 27.36 14.77
CA LEU A 318 10.77 27.50 13.65
C LEU A 318 12.19 27.69 14.19
N HIS A 319 13.17 26.99 13.62
CA HIS A 319 14.57 27.05 14.10
C HIS A 319 15.50 27.93 13.24
N TYR A 320 14.95 28.78 12.35
CA TYR A 320 15.76 29.64 11.48
C TYR A 320 16.21 30.91 12.19
N LYS A 321 17.51 31.24 12.05
CA LYS A 321 18.10 32.47 12.59
C LYS A 321 17.60 33.73 11.88
N GLU A 322 17.13 33.60 10.66
CA GLU A 322 16.50 34.65 9.87
C GLU A 322 15.23 34.06 9.23
N PRO A 323 14.15 34.86 9.06
CA PRO A 323 12.96 34.39 8.37
C PRO A 323 13.30 34.03 6.93
N ILE A 324 12.81 32.88 6.46
CA ILE A 324 12.98 32.40 5.09
C ILE A 324 11.60 32.21 4.45
N ASP A 325 11.53 32.38 3.13
CA ASP A 325 10.32 32.10 2.35
C ASP A 325 10.15 30.58 2.19
N LEU A 326 9.46 29.93 3.11
CA LEU A 326 9.26 28.46 3.11
C LEU A 326 8.21 28.04 2.09
N SER A 327 7.10 28.79 2.08
CA SER A 327 6.13 28.81 1.01
C SER A 327 5.20 30.01 1.21
N PRO A 328 4.71 30.65 0.14
CA PRO A 328 3.78 31.77 0.26
C PRO A 328 2.45 31.39 0.94
N LYS A 329 2.19 30.09 1.20
CA LYS A 329 0.93 29.59 1.74
C LYS A 329 1.02 28.94 3.12
N LEU A 330 2.22 28.63 3.63
CA LEU A 330 2.39 28.03 4.96
C LEU A 330 1.59 28.80 6.00
N VAL A 331 1.86 30.11 6.12
CA VAL A 331 1.17 30.99 7.06
C VAL A 331 -0.31 31.15 6.73
N ALA A 332 -0.68 31.15 5.45
CA ALA A 332 -2.08 31.31 5.03
C ALA A 332 -2.96 30.09 5.33
N GLU A 333 -2.36 28.91 5.51
CA GLU A 333 -3.04 27.63 5.68
C GLU A 333 -3.02 27.11 7.11
N LEU A 334 -2.18 27.70 7.98
CA LEU A 334 -2.26 27.48 9.41
C LEU A 334 -3.68 27.80 9.89
N PRO A 335 -4.19 27.10 10.92
CA PRO A 335 -5.37 27.54 11.62
C PRO A 335 -5.02 28.85 12.34
N ILE A 336 -5.12 29.99 11.64
CA ILE A 336 -4.99 31.33 12.22
C ILE A 336 -6.25 31.59 13.05
N SER A 337 -6.38 30.83 14.14
CA SER A 337 -7.23 31.16 15.26
C SER A 337 -6.34 31.84 16.30
N ASP A 338 -6.93 32.62 17.20
CA ASP A 338 -6.24 33.32 18.32
C ASP A 338 -5.54 32.36 19.32
N LYS A 339 -5.33 31.09 18.96
CA LYS A 339 -4.80 30.01 19.81
C LYS A 339 -3.47 29.43 19.35
N ILE A 340 -2.97 29.78 18.16
CA ILE A 340 -1.65 29.29 17.71
C ILE A 340 -0.55 30.23 18.21
N THR A 341 0.52 29.68 18.80
CA THR A 341 1.75 30.41 19.14
C THR A 341 2.85 30.02 18.17
N LEU A 342 3.51 31.03 17.58
CA LEU A 342 4.67 30.86 16.72
C LEU A 342 5.94 31.13 17.51
N HIS A 343 6.69 30.08 17.86
CA HIS A 343 7.97 30.19 18.53
C HIS A 343 9.09 30.36 17.50
N VAL A 344 9.91 31.39 17.67
CA VAL A 344 11.08 31.67 16.84
C VAL A 344 12.31 31.87 17.72
N PRO A 345 13.54 31.68 17.23
CA PRO A 345 14.72 31.76 18.08
C PRO A 345 14.87 33.11 18.76
N VAL A 346 15.26 33.12 20.03
CA VAL A 346 15.50 34.34 20.81
C VAL A 346 16.29 35.40 20.03
N GLY A 347 15.75 36.62 20.00
CA GLY A 347 16.34 37.78 19.34
C GLY A 347 15.95 37.95 17.87
N THR A 348 15.20 37.01 17.29
CA THR A 348 14.76 37.07 15.89
C THR A 348 13.33 37.58 15.71
N GLY A 349 12.55 37.69 16.80
CA GLY A 349 11.13 38.05 16.76
C GLY A 349 10.79 39.30 15.93
N ASP A 350 11.62 40.35 15.98
CA ASP A 350 11.41 41.55 15.17
C ASP A 350 11.60 41.30 13.68
N ALA A 351 12.59 40.48 13.29
CA ALA A 351 12.81 40.12 11.89
C ALA A 351 11.59 39.36 11.33
N TYR A 352 11.07 38.38 12.08
CA TYR A 352 9.86 37.65 11.69
C TYR A 352 8.62 38.57 11.63
N ARG A 353 8.43 39.50 12.57
CA ARG A 353 7.30 40.45 12.55
C ARG A 353 7.35 41.40 11.35
N HIS A 354 8.51 41.69 10.77
CA HIS A 354 8.64 42.57 9.60
C HIS A 354 8.64 41.82 8.27
N HIS A 355 8.77 40.49 8.29
CA HIS A 355 8.77 39.66 7.09
C HIS A 355 7.36 39.53 6.48
N LEU A 356 7.29 39.53 5.14
CA LEU A 356 6.02 39.55 4.39
C LEU A 356 5.17 38.29 4.63
N GLU A 357 5.79 37.11 4.63
CA GLU A 357 5.11 35.83 4.82
C GLU A 357 4.37 35.75 6.17
N PHE A 358 5.00 36.26 7.23
CA PHE A 358 4.48 36.18 8.61
C PHE A 358 3.52 37.32 8.95
N SER A 359 3.11 38.13 7.97
CA SER A 359 2.31 39.33 8.18
C SER A 359 0.96 39.08 8.86
N LYS A 360 0.38 37.90 8.69
CA LYS A 360 -0.91 37.50 9.29
C LYS A 360 -0.80 36.90 10.70
N VAL A 361 0.42 36.59 11.16
CA VAL A 361 0.67 35.90 12.44
C VAL A 361 1.58 36.70 13.37
N LYS A 362 1.79 38.00 13.10
CA LYS A 362 2.69 38.86 13.88
C LYS A 362 2.34 38.92 15.37
N GLU A 363 1.06 38.90 15.70
CA GLU A 363 0.54 39.01 17.06
C GLU A 363 0.79 37.75 17.91
N VAL A 364 1.05 36.61 17.25
CA VAL A 364 1.24 35.32 17.92
C VAL A 364 2.70 34.87 17.96
N ILE A 365 3.64 35.73 17.53
CA ILE A 365 5.09 35.43 17.61
C ILE A 365 5.58 35.57 19.05
N ASP A 366 6.01 34.43 19.59
CA ASP A 366 6.71 34.29 20.86
C ASP A 366 8.23 34.21 20.60
N ASN A 367 8.98 35.11 21.26
CA ASN A 367 10.43 35.28 21.12
C ASN A 367 11.17 34.98 22.43
N VAL A 368 10.56 34.16 23.30
CA VAL A 368 11.06 33.85 24.65
C VAL A 368 11.74 32.47 24.70
N ARG A 369 11.77 31.70 23.60
CA ARG A 369 12.33 30.34 23.53
C ARG A 369 13.44 30.16 22.52
#